data_AF-A0A942SDF2-F1
#
_entry.id   AF-A0A942SDF2-F1
#
_cell.length_a   1.000
_cell.length_b   1.000
_cell.length_c   1.000
_cell.angle_alpha   90.00
_cell.angle_beta   90.00
_cell.angle_gamma   90.00
#
_symmetry.space_group_name_H-M   'P 1'
#
loop_
_entity.id
_entity.type
_entity.pdbx_description
1 polymer ?
#
loop_
_entity_poly.entity_id
_entity_poly.type
_entity_poly.pdbx_seq_one_letter_code
_entity_poly.pdbx_strand_id
1 'polypeptide(L)'
;MSTGRNDPCPCGSGKKYKKCCGLLETPLAPRPTMDANALLQQAMRHHQGGQLAQAEALYRQLLTLRPNDANALHLLGLIAHQNGDHASAAELMGKALAQNPKVPEWQFNLGSAYAALHRPADAERHFRAALGLRAGMVEAEFRLGIALHDQGRYGEAAECYRRALHHQPNYPEACFNLGNSLGAAGEMDAAIAAYRQALALRPDYAAAHANLGNALRQRAHLTEAIQHYQAALAIAPDFPDALANLAAVLLSQPGGAEAAARHARRAVEIDPNHADGWNNLCAALQSLGRLDEAADAGQRAISAKPGFALAWNNLGSALQDQGRINEALDCYRRAVALDPAYAAAHSNLLFALNFLPGLDGAAVLAEHRDWAQRHTALAPLAPPLIPLGGDGGRPLRIGYVSPDFRNHAVAWFIEPVLEHHDPANFQTFCYAAVAAPDATTARLRGLAGHWRDIAGLSDTEAAQMIRDDAIDILVDLAGHTAGGRLGIF
;
A
#
# COMPACT_ATOMS: atom_id res chain seq x y z
N MET A 1 -59.85 -62.96 12.14
CA MET A 1 -60.34 -63.91 13.17
C MET A 1 -59.72 -63.50 14.49
N SER A 2 -60.52 -63.11 15.48
CA SER A 2 -60.03 -62.75 16.82
C SER A 2 -59.66 -64.04 17.56
N THR A 3 -58.39 -64.24 17.89
CA THR A 3 -57.95 -65.36 18.74
C THR A 3 -58.43 -65.11 20.17
N GLY A 4 -59.31 -65.97 20.68
CA GLY A 4 -59.82 -65.92 22.03
C GLY A 4 -58.73 -66.17 23.07
N ARG A 5 -58.86 -65.57 24.26
CA ARG A 5 -57.84 -65.63 25.35
C ARG A 5 -57.41 -67.05 25.74
N ASN A 6 -58.24 -68.07 25.50
CA ASN A 6 -57.97 -69.46 25.84
C ASN A 6 -57.55 -70.32 24.64
N ASP A 7 -57.46 -69.75 23.44
CA ASP A 7 -57.06 -70.45 22.23
C ASP A 7 -55.54 -70.76 22.25
N PRO A 8 -55.08 -71.77 21.50
CA PRO A 8 -53.66 -72.05 21.30
C PRO A 8 -52.94 -70.82 20.73
N CYS A 9 -51.78 -70.49 21.30
CA CYS A 9 -51.03 -69.31 20.88
C CYS A 9 -50.45 -69.50 19.47
N PRO A 10 -50.68 -68.58 18.51
CA PRO A 10 -50.27 -68.74 17.12
C PRO A 10 -48.75 -68.74 16.89
N CYS A 11 -47.94 -68.44 17.92
CA CYS A 11 -46.48 -68.55 17.87
C CYS A 11 -45.95 -69.99 17.96
N GLY A 12 -46.83 -71.00 18.07
CA GLY A 12 -46.42 -72.41 18.10
C GLY A 12 -45.85 -72.90 19.43
N SER A 13 -45.98 -72.12 20.52
CA SER A 13 -45.39 -72.44 21.82
C SER A 13 -46.09 -73.54 22.62
N GLY A 14 -47.21 -74.07 22.12
CA GLY A 14 -48.05 -75.06 22.83
C GLY A 14 -48.80 -74.52 24.05
N LYS A 15 -48.71 -73.21 24.35
CA LYS A 15 -49.40 -72.55 25.48
C LYS A 15 -50.64 -71.77 25.01
N LYS A 16 -51.57 -71.48 25.93
CA LYS A 16 -52.75 -70.61 25.69
C LYS A 16 -52.32 -69.15 25.45
N TYR A 17 -52.96 -68.44 24.52
CA TYR A 17 -52.62 -67.06 24.11
C TYR A 17 -52.37 -66.11 25.29
N LYS A 18 -53.27 -66.08 26.28
CA LYS A 18 -53.16 -65.20 27.46
C LYS A 18 -51.90 -65.42 28.33
N LYS A 19 -51.30 -66.61 28.28
CA LYS A 19 -50.11 -66.97 29.09
C LYS A 19 -48.80 -66.88 28.29
N CYS A 20 -48.88 -66.53 27.02
CA CYS A 20 -47.73 -66.48 26.12
C CYS A 20 -47.56 -65.09 25.54
N CYS A 21 -48.35 -64.73 24.52
CA CYS A 21 -48.25 -63.44 23.86
C CYS A 21 -49.21 -62.39 24.41
N GLY A 22 -50.26 -62.79 25.14
CA GLY A 22 -51.22 -61.88 25.78
C GLY A 22 -50.71 -61.14 27.03
N LEU A 23 -49.43 -61.30 27.38
CA LEU A 23 -48.76 -60.58 28.46
C LEU A 23 -47.97 -59.34 27.97
N LEU A 24 -48.08 -59.00 26.68
CA LEU A 24 -47.40 -57.83 26.08
C LEU A 24 -48.21 -56.53 26.12
N GLU A 25 -49.34 -56.48 26.84
CA GLU A 25 -50.08 -55.24 27.12
C GLU A 25 -49.72 -54.69 28.50
N THR A 26 -48.43 -54.43 28.74
CA THR A 26 -48.02 -53.42 29.72
C THR A 26 -48.06 -52.06 29.03
N PRO A 27 -48.65 -50.99 29.63
CA PRO A 27 -48.50 -49.66 29.08
C PRO A 27 -47.00 -49.34 29.05
N LEU A 28 -46.46 -49.08 27.86
CA LEU A 28 -45.16 -48.45 27.73
C LEU A 28 -45.20 -47.19 28.60
N ALA A 29 -44.33 -47.12 29.62
CA ALA A 29 -44.05 -45.86 30.29
C ALA A 29 -43.76 -44.81 29.21
N PRO A 30 -44.28 -43.57 29.31
CA PRO A 30 -44.01 -42.55 28.32
C PRO A 30 -42.48 -42.42 28.21
N ARG A 31 -41.94 -42.68 27.01
CA ARG A 31 -40.57 -42.27 26.68
C ARG A 31 -40.45 -40.81 27.10
N PRO A 32 -39.39 -40.38 27.79
CA PRO A 32 -39.25 -38.98 28.16
C PRO A 32 -39.29 -38.20 26.84
N THR A 33 -40.41 -37.52 26.60
CA THR A 33 -40.49 -36.51 25.56
C THR A 33 -39.50 -35.46 26.02
N MET A 34 -38.29 -35.48 25.43
CA MET A 34 -37.33 -34.42 25.68
C MET A 34 -38.02 -33.12 25.33
N ASP A 35 -38.35 -32.34 26.35
CA ASP A 35 -38.97 -31.06 26.16
C ASP A 35 -37.95 -30.18 25.42
N ALA A 36 -38.29 -29.81 24.18
CA ALA A 36 -37.45 -28.98 23.33
C ALA A 36 -37.11 -27.64 24.00
N ASN A 37 -37.99 -27.11 24.86
CA ASN A 37 -37.70 -25.89 25.61
C ASN A 37 -36.69 -26.16 26.74
N ALA A 38 -36.81 -27.28 27.45
CA ALA A 38 -35.82 -27.70 28.45
C ALA A 38 -34.44 -27.96 27.82
N LEU A 39 -34.40 -28.58 26.63
CA LEU A 39 -33.18 -28.78 25.85
C LEU A 39 -32.52 -27.45 25.47
N LEU A 40 -33.30 -26.48 24.97
CA LEU A 40 -32.79 -25.15 24.62
C LEU A 40 -32.19 -24.44 25.85
N GLN A 41 -32.91 -24.46 26.98
CA GLN A 41 -32.45 -23.85 28.24
C GLN A 41 -31.19 -24.54 28.79
N GLN A 42 -31.07 -25.86 28.64
CA GLN A 42 -29.87 -26.58 29.02
C GLN A 42 -28.69 -26.24 28.10
N ALA A 43 -28.91 -26.21 26.78
CA ALA A 43 -27.89 -25.84 25.81
C ALA A 43 -27.35 -24.43 26.06
N MET A 44 -28.23 -23.46 26.29
CA MET A 44 -27.85 -22.09 26.62
C MET A 44 -27.04 -21.98 27.91
N ARG A 45 -27.35 -22.78 28.95
CA ARG A 45 -26.54 -22.83 30.18
C ARG A 45 -25.14 -23.36 29.92
N HIS A 46 -25.00 -24.43 29.14
CA HIS A 46 -23.69 -24.95 28.74
C HIS A 46 -22.92 -23.91 27.91
N HIS A 47 -23.59 -23.22 26.97
CA HIS A 47 -22.99 -22.17 26.16
C HIS A 47 -22.47 -21.01 27.04
N GLN A 48 -23.31 -20.50 27.93
CA GLN A 48 -22.94 -19.43 28.87
C GLN A 48 -21.81 -19.86 29.83
N GLY A 49 -21.75 -21.15 30.17
CA GLY A 49 -20.68 -21.74 30.98
C GLY A 49 -19.39 -22.08 30.21
N GLY A 50 -19.28 -21.73 28.92
CA GLY A 50 -18.12 -22.02 28.07
C GLY A 50 -17.97 -23.49 27.64
N GLN A 51 -18.97 -24.33 27.94
CA GLN A 51 -19.00 -25.75 27.60
C GLN A 51 -19.55 -25.94 26.17
N LEU A 52 -18.82 -25.40 25.19
CA LEU A 52 -19.28 -25.26 23.81
C LEU A 52 -19.59 -26.61 23.14
N ALA A 53 -18.79 -27.66 23.38
CA ALA A 53 -19.02 -28.99 22.81
C ALA A 53 -20.34 -29.61 23.33
N GLN A 54 -20.62 -29.46 24.63
CA GLN A 54 -21.89 -29.92 25.21
C GLN A 54 -23.08 -29.10 24.68
N ALA A 55 -22.92 -27.78 24.56
CA ALA A 55 -23.94 -26.91 24.00
C ALA A 55 -24.25 -27.27 22.53
N GLU A 56 -23.22 -27.47 21.72
CA GLU A 56 -23.30 -27.87 20.32
C GLU A 56 -24.08 -29.18 20.14
N ALA A 57 -23.77 -30.20 20.94
CA ALA A 57 -24.49 -31.48 20.92
C ALA A 57 -25.99 -31.29 21.22
N LEU A 58 -26.32 -30.47 22.23
CA LEU A 58 -27.70 -30.18 22.62
C LEU A 58 -28.44 -29.34 21.56
N TYR A 59 -27.78 -28.36 20.92
CA TYR A 59 -28.38 -27.62 19.80
C TYR A 59 -28.66 -28.52 18.61
N ARG A 60 -27.73 -29.40 18.23
CA ARG A 60 -27.99 -30.38 17.15
C ARG A 60 -29.15 -31.31 17.50
N GLN A 61 -29.21 -31.80 18.74
CA GLN A 61 -30.31 -32.63 19.21
C GLN A 61 -31.64 -31.86 19.16
N LEU A 62 -31.66 -30.60 19.57
CA LEU A 62 -32.83 -29.73 19.46
C LEU A 62 -33.27 -29.55 18.00
N LEU A 63 -32.32 -29.38 17.06
CA LEU A 63 -32.63 -29.26 15.64
C LEU A 63 -33.18 -30.55 15.03
N THR A 64 -32.91 -31.72 15.61
CA THR A 64 -33.62 -32.96 15.19
C THR A 64 -35.10 -32.95 15.55
N LEU A 65 -35.48 -32.25 16.62
CA LEU A 65 -36.88 -32.12 17.08
C LEU A 65 -37.58 -30.91 16.44
N ARG A 66 -36.85 -29.80 16.26
CA ARG A 66 -37.30 -28.54 15.67
C ARG A 66 -36.28 -28.04 14.65
N PRO A 67 -36.33 -28.51 13.39
CA PRO A 67 -35.33 -28.18 12.36
C PRO A 67 -35.15 -26.68 12.06
N ASN A 68 -36.18 -25.88 12.33
CA ASN A 68 -36.20 -24.43 12.08
C ASN A 68 -36.17 -23.58 13.36
N ASP A 69 -35.71 -24.13 14.49
CA ASP A 69 -35.56 -23.34 15.72
C ASP A 69 -34.48 -22.26 15.53
N ALA A 70 -34.91 -21.01 15.41
CA ALA A 70 -34.05 -19.89 15.04
C ALA A 70 -32.92 -19.64 16.04
N ASN A 71 -33.19 -19.80 17.35
CA ASN A 71 -32.18 -19.60 18.40
C ASN A 71 -31.13 -20.71 18.35
N ALA A 72 -31.55 -21.97 18.20
CA ALA A 72 -30.64 -23.10 18.09
C ALA A 72 -29.75 -22.98 16.84
N LEU A 73 -30.33 -22.61 15.69
CA LEU A 73 -29.59 -22.35 14.45
C LEU A 73 -28.55 -21.23 14.64
N HIS A 74 -28.96 -20.09 15.21
CA HIS A 74 -28.06 -18.96 15.41
C HIS A 74 -26.90 -19.29 16.36
N LEU A 75 -27.19 -19.87 17.52
CA LEU A 75 -26.19 -20.20 18.55
C LEU A 75 -25.25 -21.32 18.09
N LEU A 76 -25.75 -22.30 17.34
CA LEU A 76 -24.90 -23.31 16.69
C LEU A 76 -23.99 -22.67 15.63
N GLY A 77 -24.51 -21.72 14.85
CA GLY A 77 -23.72 -20.94 13.90
C GLY A 77 -22.61 -20.14 14.58
N LEU A 78 -22.87 -19.54 15.76
CA LEU A 78 -21.85 -18.85 16.54
C LEU A 78 -20.73 -19.77 17.00
N ILE A 79 -21.07 -20.97 17.48
CA ILE A 79 -20.07 -21.99 17.86
C ILE A 79 -19.24 -22.39 16.63
N ALA A 80 -19.88 -22.63 15.49
CA ALA A 80 -19.18 -22.95 14.24
C ALA A 80 -18.20 -21.82 13.84
N HIS A 81 -18.61 -20.56 13.95
CA HIS A 81 -17.75 -19.42 13.64
C HIS A 81 -16.54 -19.34 14.59
N GLN A 82 -16.76 -19.54 15.89
CA GLN A 82 -15.68 -19.58 16.90
C GLN A 82 -14.68 -20.72 16.65
N ASN A 83 -15.15 -21.85 16.12
CA ASN A 83 -14.33 -23.00 15.77
C ASN A 83 -13.64 -22.86 14.39
N GLY A 84 -13.81 -21.74 13.69
CA GLY A 84 -13.22 -21.50 12.36
C GLY A 84 -14.03 -22.02 11.17
N ASP A 85 -15.14 -22.72 11.39
CA ASP A 85 -16.05 -23.16 10.33
C ASP A 85 -17.03 -22.04 9.95
N HIS A 86 -16.48 -21.02 9.29
CA HIS A 86 -17.23 -19.82 8.90
C HIS A 86 -18.29 -20.10 7.82
N ALA A 87 -18.10 -21.14 7.01
CA ALA A 87 -19.05 -21.52 5.96
C ALA A 87 -20.34 -22.11 6.57
N SER A 88 -20.21 -23.09 7.46
CA SER A 88 -21.36 -23.64 8.20
C SER A 88 -22.01 -22.57 9.08
N ALA A 89 -21.21 -21.69 9.69
CA ALA A 89 -21.72 -20.57 10.47
C ALA A 89 -22.64 -19.67 9.64
N ALA A 90 -22.19 -19.26 8.44
CA ALA A 90 -22.98 -18.42 7.56
C ALA A 90 -24.29 -19.09 7.11
N GLU A 91 -24.26 -20.40 6.81
CA GLU A 91 -25.46 -21.15 6.46
C GLU A 91 -26.47 -21.21 7.62
N LEU A 92 -26.01 -21.60 8.81
CA LEU A 92 -26.85 -21.74 10.00
C LEU A 92 -27.44 -20.38 10.43
N MET A 93 -26.62 -19.33 10.47
CA MET A 93 -27.08 -17.97 10.78
C MET A 93 -28.03 -17.42 9.72
N GLY A 94 -27.80 -17.72 8.43
CA GLY A 94 -28.72 -17.38 7.34
C GLY A 94 -30.10 -18.03 7.51
N LYS A 95 -30.14 -19.32 7.89
CA LYS A 95 -31.39 -20.02 8.22
C LYS A 95 -32.09 -19.41 9.43
N ALA A 96 -31.34 -19.02 10.46
CA ALA A 96 -31.89 -18.35 11.64
C ALA A 96 -32.53 -16.99 11.27
N LEU A 97 -31.85 -16.18 10.46
CA LEU A 97 -32.35 -14.88 9.99
C LEU A 97 -33.55 -15.00 9.04
N ALA A 98 -33.66 -16.08 8.28
CA ALA A 98 -34.85 -16.35 7.47
C ALA A 98 -36.11 -16.52 8.35
N GLN A 99 -35.97 -17.02 9.57
CA GLN A 99 -37.07 -17.15 10.54
C GLN A 99 -37.31 -15.86 11.33
N ASN A 100 -36.24 -15.13 11.67
CA ASN A 100 -36.34 -13.87 12.41
C ASN A 100 -35.35 -12.82 11.86
N PRO A 101 -35.78 -12.01 10.87
CA PRO A 101 -34.87 -11.11 10.14
C PRO A 101 -34.55 -9.81 10.88
N LYS A 102 -35.27 -9.49 11.97
CA LYS A 102 -35.22 -8.19 12.67
C LYS A 102 -34.38 -8.21 13.95
N VAL A 103 -33.38 -9.10 14.03
CA VAL A 103 -32.44 -9.16 15.16
C VAL A 103 -31.09 -8.57 14.75
N PRO A 104 -30.70 -7.38 15.25
CA PRO A 104 -29.49 -6.69 14.79
C PRO A 104 -28.21 -7.47 15.10
N GLU A 105 -28.12 -8.12 16.26
CA GLU A 105 -26.98 -8.98 16.63
C GLU A 105 -26.79 -10.13 15.63
N TRP A 106 -27.89 -10.70 15.12
CA TRP A 106 -27.80 -11.83 14.20
C TRP A 106 -27.34 -11.39 12.81
N GLN A 107 -27.78 -10.22 12.35
CA GLN A 107 -27.26 -9.60 11.13
C GLN A 107 -25.76 -9.30 11.27
N PHE A 108 -25.34 -8.71 12.40
CA PHE A 108 -23.93 -8.43 12.66
C PHE A 108 -23.07 -9.71 12.69
N ASN A 109 -23.55 -10.77 13.35
CA ASN A 109 -22.82 -12.03 13.44
C ASN A 109 -22.70 -12.73 12.07
N LEU A 110 -23.76 -12.71 11.25
CA LEU A 110 -23.69 -13.22 9.88
C LEU A 110 -22.73 -12.38 9.02
N GLY A 111 -22.75 -11.05 9.16
CA GLY A 111 -21.79 -10.16 8.51
C GLY A 111 -20.34 -10.50 8.88
N SER A 112 -20.09 -10.79 10.17
CA SER A 112 -18.77 -11.21 10.66
C SER A 112 -18.34 -12.56 10.08
N ALA A 113 -19.27 -13.52 9.94
CA ALA A 113 -18.98 -14.79 9.28
C ALA A 113 -18.61 -14.60 7.80
N TYR A 114 -19.31 -13.74 7.06
CA TYR A 114 -18.95 -13.41 5.67
C TYR A 114 -17.62 -12.66 5.55
N ALA A 115 -17.31 -11.76 6.50
CA ALA A 115 -16.02 -11.09 6.52
C ALA A 115 -14.87 -12.10 6.68
N ALA A 116 -15.02 -13.08 7.58
CA ALA A 116 -14.04 -14.15 7.77
C ALA A 116 -13.93 -15.12 6.58
N LEU A 117 -14.95 -15.17 5.71
CA LEU A 117 -14.92 -15.89 4.42
C LEU A 117 -14.31 -15.04 3.28
N HIS A 118 -13.75 -13.87 3.57
CA HIS A 118 -13.26 -12.91 2.57
C HIS A 118 -14.34 -12.52 1.53
N ARG A 119 -15.59 -12.38 1.99
CA ARG A 119 -16.73 -11.93 1.18
C ARG A 119 -17.20 -10.54 1.64
N PRO A 120 -16.43 -9.47 1.34
CA PRO A 120 -16.69 -8.15 1.91
C PRO A 120 -18.03 -7.54 1.48
N ALA A 121 -18.50 -7.81 0.26
CA ALA A 121 -19.80 -7.33 -0.22
C ALA A 121 -21.00 -7.94 0.54
N ASP A 122 -20.93 -9.24 0.87
CA ASP A 122 -21.96 -9.88 1.70
C ASP A 122 -21.89 -9.38 3.14
N ALA A 123 -20.67 -9.25 3.69
CA ALA A 123 -20.45 -8.70 5.02
C ALA A 123 -21.05 -7.29 5.15
N GLU A 124 -20.76 -6.41 4.19
CA GLU A 124 -21.31 -5.05 4.11
C GLU A 124 -22.84 -5.04 4.16
N ARG A 125 -23.50 -5.88 3.33
CA ARG A 125 -24.98 -5.96 3.30
C ARG A 125 -25.54 -6.25 4.69
N HIS A 126 -24.94 -7.21 5.39
CA HIS A 126 -25.40 -7.62 6.71
C HIS A 126 -25.05 -6.60 7.82
N PHE A 127 -23.89 -5.94 7.77
CA PHE A 127 -23.58 -4.86 8.70
C PHE A 127 -24.50 -3.65 8.52
N ARG A 128 -24.81 -3.26 7.27
CA ARG A 128 -25.81 -2.21 7.00
C ARG A 128 -27.21 -2.60 7.48
N ALA A 129 -27.60 -3.86 7.30
CA ALA A 129 -28.88 -4.36 7.83
C ALA A 129 -28.92 -4.30 9.37
N ALA A 130 -27.83 -4.66 10.05
CA ALA A 130 -27.72 -4.53 11.51
C ALA A 130 -27.87 -3.07 11.96
N LEU A 131 -27.17 -2.14 11.31
CA LEU A 131 -27.22 -0.71 11.61
C LEU A 131 -28.58 -0.05 11.27
N GLY A 132 -29.28 -0.56 10.25
CA GLY A 132 -30.65 -0.16 9.94
C GLY A 132 -31.67 -0.61 10.98
N LEU A 133 -31.40 -1.71 11.70
CA LEU A 133 -32.23 -2.18 12.81
C LEU A 133 -31.89 -1.48 14.13
N ARG A 134 -30.60 -1.20 14.37
CA ARG A 134 -30.12 -0.45 15.53
C ARG A 134 -28.91 0.42 15.16
N ALA A 135 -29.13 1.74 15.14
CA ALA A 135 -28.07 2.72 14.95
C ALA A 135 -27.11 2.73 16.16
N GLY A 136 -25.86 3.17 15.93
CA GLY A 136 -24.83 3.33 16.97
C GLY A 136 -24.19 2.03 17.47
N MET A 137 -24.32 0.93 16.72
CA MET A 137 -23.55 -0.29 17.00
C MET A 137 -22.08 -0.11 16.57
N VAL A 138 -21.24 0.35 17.50
CA VAL A 138 -19.82 0.69 17.29
C VAL A 138 -19.07 -0.40 16.52
N GLU A 139 -19.17 -1.66 16.95
CA GLU A 139 -18.51 -2.79 16.33
C GLU A 139 -19.03 -3.05 14.90
N ALA A 140 -20.32 -2.85 14.65
CA ALA A 140 -20.90 -2.99 13.32
C ALA A 140 -20.44 -1.88 12.38
N GLU A 141 -20.31 -0.63 12.87
CA GLU A 141 -19.75 0.48 12.09
C GLU A 141 -18.26 0.25 11.79
N PHE A 142 -17.48 -0.16 12.78
CA PHE A 142 -16.07 -0.47 12.60
C PHE A 142 -15.86 -1.62 11.58
N ARG A 143 -16.62 -2.72 11.70
CA ARG A 143 -16.53 -3.85 10.77
C ARG A 143 -17.04 -3.52 9.36
N LEU A 144 -18.07 -2.68 9.26
CA LEU A 144 -18.52 -2.12 7.97
C LEU A 144 -17.41 -1.28 7.33
N GLY A 145 -16.71 -0.45 8.10
CA GLY A 145 -15.56 0.31 7.63
C GLY A 145 -14.47 -0.58 7.03
N ILE A 146 -14.13 -1.70 7.69
CA ILE A 146 -13.16 -2.68 7.18
C ILE A 146 -13.63 -3.27 5.86
N ALA A 147 -14.88 -3.76 5.81
CA ALA A 147 -15.44 -4.37 4.59
C ALA A 147 -15.48 -3.39 3.41
N LEU A 148 -15.72 -2.10 3.65
CA LEU A 148 -15.70 -1.06 2.62
C LEU A 148 -14.27 -0.73 2.17
N HIS A 149 -13.32 -0.69 3.10
CA HIS A 149 -11.89 -0.48 2.81
C HIS A 149 -11.36 -1.59 1.90
N ASP A 150 -11.66 -2.86 2.20
CA ASP A 150 -11.25 -4.02 1.39
C ASP A 150 -11.83 -3.99 -0.03
N GLN A 151 -12.94 -3.27 -0.23
CA GLN A 151 -13.56 -3.04 -1.54
C GLN A 151 -13.04 -1.77 -2.25
N GLY A 152 -12.05 -1.07 -1.70
CA GLY A 152 -11.51 0.17 -2.24
C GLY A 152 -12.39 1.41 -2.02
N ARG A 153 -13.45 1.31 -1.21
CA ARG A 153 -14.40 2.40 -0.94
C ARG A 153 -13.95 3.23 0.25
N TYR A 154 -12.78 3.85 0.12
CA TYR A 154 -12.05 4.47 1.22
C TYR A 154 -12.79 5.63 1.91
N GLY A 155 -13.47 6.49 1.16
CA GLY A 155 -14.25 7.59 1.74
C GLY A 155 -15.41 7.09 2.61
N GLU A 156 -16.15 6.07 2.15
CA GLU A 156 -17.23 5.48 2.94
C GLU A 156 -16.72 4.72 4.15
N ALA A 157 -15.57 4.05 4.03
CA ALA A 157 -14.89 3.42 5.16
C ALA A 157 -14.53 4.45 6.24
N ALA A 158 -13.95 5.59 5.84
CA ALA A 158 -13.61 6.69 6.75
C ALA A 158 -14.85 7.21 7.50
N GLU A 159 -15.99 7.39 6.83
CA GLU A 159 -17.24 7.79 7.50
C GLU A 159 -17.71 6.78 8.54
N CYS A 160 -17.55 5.48 8.27
CA CYS A 160 -17.91 4.44 9.23
C CYS A 160 -17.04 4.51 10.49
N TYR A 161 -15.73 4.73 10.34
CA TYR A 161 -14.84 4.90 11.48
C TYR A 161 -15.12 6.18 12.26
N ARG A 162 -15.45 7.29 11.58
CA ARG A 162 -15.83 8.54 12.27
C ARG A 162 -17.10 8.36 13.12
N ARG A 163 -18.10 7.61 12.63
CA ARG A 163 -19.30 7.29 13.44
C ARG A 163 -18.97 6.37 14.61
N ALA A 164 -18.15 5.34 14.40
CA ALA A 164 -17.68 4.48 15.49
C ALA A 164 -16.97 5.30 16.58
N LEU A 165 -16.11 6.24 16.18
CA LEU A 165 -15.38 7.16 17.07
C LEU A 165 -16.28 8.22 17.74
N HIS A 166 -17.39 8.61 17.10
CA HIS A 166 -18.37 9.49 17.72
C HIS A 166 -19.02 8.82 18.94
N HIS A 167 -19.33 7.52 18.83
CA HIS A 167 -19.91 6.73 19.91
C HIS A 167 -18.87 6.25 20.93
N GLN A 168 -17.66 5.90 20.47
CA GLN A 168 -16.55 5.46 21.32
C GLN A 168 -15.25 6.20 20.92
N PRO A 169 -14.97 7.38 21.52
CA PRO A 169 -13.78 8.17 21.18
C PRO A 169 -12.44 7.49 21.52
N ASN A 170 -12.42 6.57 22.49
CA ASN A 170 -11.23 5.84 22.92
C ASN A 170 -11.10 4.50 22.18
N TYR A 171 -11.00 4.55 20.86
CA TYR A 171 -10.89 3.35 20.01
C TYR A 171 -9.68 3.44 19.06
N PRO A 172 -8.47 3.04 19.49
CA PRO A 172 -7.24 3.22 18.72
C PRO A 172 -7.25 2.50 17.37
N GLU A 173 -7.85 1.31 17.28
CA GLU A 173 -7.98 0.57 16.01
C GLU A 173 -8.86 1.32 15.00
N ALA A 174 -9.93 1.99 15.44
CA ALA A 174 -10.76 2.81 14.58
C ALA A 174 -10.02 4.07 14.09
N CYS A 175 -9.25 4.74 14.95
CA CYS A 175 -8.38 5.85 14.55
C CYS A 175 -7.32 5.40 13.53
N PHE A 176 -6.67 4.26 13.76
CA PHE A 176 -5.66 3.71 12.85
C PHE A 176 -6.27 3.37 11.48
N ASN A 177 -7.41 2.67 11.45
CA ASN A 177 -8.07 2.31 10.20
C ASN A 177 -8.70 3.51 9.47
N LEU A 178 -9.11 4.54 10.21
CA LEU A 178 -9.47 5.84 9.64
C LEU A 178 -8.27 6.46 8.93
N GLY A 179 -7.08 6.47 9.57
CA GLY A 179 -5.84 6.92 8.95
C GLY A 179 -5.49 6.16 7.67
N ASN A 180 -5.59 4.82 7.69
CA ASN A 180 -5.35 3.99 6.51
C ASN A 180 -6.29 4.33 5.36
N SER A 181 -7.57 4.52 5.65
CA SER A 181 -8.58 4.84 4.63
C SER A 181 -8.41 6.26 4.07
N LEU A 182 -8.11 7.25 4.91
CA LEU A 182 -7.83 8.61 4.47
C LEU A 182 -6.57 8.68 3.59
N GLY A 183 -5.52 7.94 3.97
CA GLY A 183 -4.29 7.86 3.18
C GLY A 183 -4.54 7.25 1.80
N ALA A 184 -5.32 6.17 1.73
CA ALA A 184 -5.71 5.54 0.46
C ALA A 184 -6.63 6.42 -0.40
N ALA A 185 -7.42 7.30 0.23
CA ALA A 185 -8.22 8.32 -0.46
C ALA A 185 -7.40 9.55 -0.93
N GLY A 186 -6.11 9.63 -0.58
CA GLY A 186 -5.24 10.78 -0.89
C GLY A 186 -5.33 11.94 0.10
N GLU A 187 -6.12 11.82 1.18
CA GLU A 187 -6.30 12.83 2.23
C GLU A 187 -5.17 12.75 3.28
N MET A 188 -3.93 13.00 2.85
CA MET A 188 -2.73 12.68 3.64
C MET A 188 -2.65 13.41 4.99
N ASP A 189 -3.04 14.68 5.07
CA ASP A 189 -2.98 15.43 6.33
C ASP A 189 -4.00 14.92 7.35
N ALA A 190 -5.19 14.54 6.87
CA ALA A 190 -6.21 13.94 7.71
C ALA A 190 -5.77 12.55 8.20
N ALA A 191 -5.08 11.78 7.35
CA ALA A 191 -4.47 10.50 7.74
C ALA A 191 -3.44 10.68 8.86
N ILE A 192 -2.54 11.65 8.73
CA ILE A 192 -1.54 12.00 9.76
C ILE A 192 -2.23 12.33 11.10
N ALA A 193 -3.29 13.13 11.08
CA ALA A 193 -4.05 13.46 12.29
C ALA A 193 -4.67 12.22 12.94
N ALA A 194 -5.28 11.33 12.15
CA ALA A 194 -5.87 10.10 12.64
C ALA A 194 -4.84 9.13 13.24
N TYR A 195 -3.66 8.97 12.63
CA TYR A 195 -2.58 8.17 13.21
C TYR A 195 -2.03 8.76 14.51
N ARG A 196 -1.86 10.08 14.58
CA ARG A 196 -1.46 10.76 15.83
C ARG A 196 -2.50 10.54 16.93
N GLN A 197 -3.78 10.55 16.61
CA GLN A 197 -4.85 10.21 17.57
C GLN A 197 -4.77 8.74 18.02
N ALA A 198 -4.53 7.80 17.10
CA ALA A 198 -4.34 6.40 17.43
C ALA A 198 -3.16 6.21 18.41
N LEU A 199 -2.04 6.90 18.18
CA LEU A 199 -0.85 6.86 19.01
C LEU A 199 -1.02 7.57 20.36
N ALA A 200 -1.86 8.62 20.42
CA ALA A 200 -2.22 9.25 21.69
C ALA A 200 -3.01 8.29 22.60
N LEU A 201 -3.84 7.42 22.01
CA LEU A 201 -4.60 6.40 22.73
C LEU A 201 -3.77 5.13 23.03
N ARG A 202 -2.87 4.76 22.12
CA ARG A 202 -1.99 3.58 22.23
C ARG A 202 -0.59 3.91 21.71
N PRO A 203 0.33 4.39 22.58
CA PRO A 203 1.69 4.75 22.18
C PRO A 203 2.54 3.57 21.67
N ASP A 204 2.25 2.35 22.08
CA ASP A 204 2.95 1.12 21.69
C ASP A 204 2.37 0.47 20.41
N TYR A 205 1.72 1.26 19.54
CA TYR A 205 1.14 0.76 18.30
C TYR A 205 2.13 0.84 17.13
N ALA A 206 3.00 -0.17 17.00
CA ALA A 206 4.07 -0.20 15.99
C ALA A 206 3.59 0.07 14.54
N ALA A 207 2.47 -0.53 14.12
CA ALA A 207 1.90 -0.31 12.80
C ALA A 207 1.44 1.15 12.57
N ALA A 208 0.87 1.81 13.60
CA ALA A 208 0.48 3.22 13.50
C ALA A 208 1.70 4.14 13.39
N HIS A 209 2.79 3.83 14.10
CA HIS A 209 4.07 4.52 13.93
C HIS A 209 4.64 4.38 12.51
N ALA A 210 4.68 3.16 11.97
CA ALA A 210 5.18 2.93 10.62
C ALA A 210 4.33 3.65 9.55
N ASN A 211 2.99 3.60 9.66
CA ASN A 211 2.10 4.25 8.71
C ASN A 211 2.12 5.79 8.83
N LEU A 212 2.28 6.32 10.04
CA LEU A 212 2.53 7.75 10.24
C LEU A 212 3.86 8.18 9.61
N GLY A 213 4.92 7.38 9.78
CA GLY A 213 6.21 7.61 9.13
C GLY A 213 6.09 7.66 7.60
N ASN A 214 5.32 6.73 7.02
CA ASN A 214 5.04 6.72 5.57
C ASN A 214 4.31 7.98 5.10
N ALA A 215 3.27 8.40 5.83
CA ALA A 215 2.51 9.60 5.50
C ALA A 215 3.38 10.88 5.60
N LEU A 216 4.21 10.98 6.63
CA LEU A 216 5.16 12.09 6.82
C LEU A 216 6.24 12.11 5.74
N ARG A 217 6.75 10.94 5.33
CA ARG A 217 7.69 10.83 4.20
C ARG A 217 7.10 11.40 2.92
N GLN A 218 5.84 11.07 2.61
CA GLN A 218 5.15 11.60 1.43
C GLN A 218 4.94 13.12 1.48
N ARG A 219 4.89 13.70 2.68
CA ARG A 219 4.88 15.15 2.92
C ARG A 219 6.28 15.78 3.05
N ALA A 220 7.34 15.03 2.75
CA ALA A 220 8.74 15.44 2.90
C ALA A 220 9.17 15.82 4.34
N HIS A 221 8.40 15.43 5.35
CA HIS A 221 8.76 15.55 6.78
C HIS A 221 9.69 14.40 7.21
N LEU A 222 10.87 14.32 6.59
CA LEU A 222 11.77 13.16 6.69
C LEU A 222 12.30 12.91 8.11
N THR A 223 12.59 13.96 8.87
CA THR A 223 13.09 13.85 10.25
C THR A 223 12.06 13.19 11.17
N GLU A 224 10.80 13.64 11.13
CA GLU A 224 9.72 13.03 11.91
C GLU A 224 9.43 11.59 11.43
N ALA A 225 9.51 11.34 10.12
CA ALA A 225 9.33 10.01 9.56
C ALA A 225 10.37 9.02 10.14
N ILE A 226 11.65 9.39 10.18
CA ILE A 226 12.72 8.57 10.78
C ILE A 226 12.40 8.26 12.24
N GLN A 227 11.99 9.25 13.04
CA GLN A 227 11.66 9.07 14.45
C GLN A 227 10.53 8.04 14.63
N HIS A 228 9.49 8.11 13.80
CA HIS A 228 8.38 7.16 13.88
C HIS A 228 8.74 5.76 13.38
N TYR A 229 9.56 5.61 12.35
CA TYR A 229 10.07 4.28 12.00
C TYR A 229 10.94 3.69 13.12
N GLN A 230 11.79 4.49 13.74
CA GLN A 230 12.60 4.06 14.89
C GLN A 230 11.72 3.66 16.09
N ALA A 231 10.65 4.41 16.37
CA ALA A 231 9.68 4.06 17.40
C ALA A 231 8.96 2.73 17.09
N ALA A 232 8.53 2.53 15.83
CA ALA A 232 7.95 1.26 15.39
C ALA A 232 8.91 0.08 15.62
N LEU A 233 10.20 0.26 15.31
CA LEU A 233 11.23 -0.77 15.47
C LEU A 233 11.67 -0.99 16.92
N ALA A 234 11.52 0.01 17.79
CA ALA A 234 11.73 -0.16 19.22
C ALA A 234 10.64 -1.04 19.86
N ILE A 235 9.41 -0.97 19.34
CA ILE A 235 8.27 -1.78 19.79
C ILE A 235 8.30 -3.17 19.14
N ALA A 236 8.55 -3.23 17.82
CA ALA A 236 8.58 -4.46 17.03
C ALA A 236 9.87 -4.50 16.17
N PRO A 237 10.98 -5.08 16.71
CA PRO A 237 12.25 -5.12 16.00
C PRO A 237 12.23 -5.92 14.70
N ASP A 238 11.38 -6.95 14.62
CA ASP A 238 11.23 -7.80 13.44
C ASP A 238 10.07 -7.31 12.55
N PHE A 239 10.15 -6.05 12.10
CA PHE A 239 9.16 -5.42 11.23
C PHE A 239 9.78 -5.02 9.88
N PRO A 240 9.75 -5.89 8.87
CA PRO A 240 10.41 -5.68 7.58
C PRO A 240 10.02 -4.38 6.88
N ASP A 241 8.73 -4.03 6.84
CA ASP A 241 8.25 -2.80 6.20
C ASP A 241 8.86 -1.55 6.86
N ALA A 242 8.91 -1.50 8.20
CA ALA A 242 9.48 -0.35 8.91
C ALA A 242 11.01 -0.26 8.68
N LEU A 243 11.71 -1.39 8.63
CA LEU A 243 13.14 -1.44 8.31
C LEU A 243 13.43 -0.96 6.89
N ALA A 244 12.68 -1.46 5.90
CA ALA A 244 12.84 -1.09 4.50
C ALA A 244 12.50 0.39 4.27
N ASN A 245 11.43 0.89 4.89
CA ASN A 245 11.04 2.30 4.79
C ASN A 245 12.04 3.23 5.49
N LEU A 246 12.60 2.84 6.64
CA LEU A 246 13.68 3.57 7.29
C LEU A 246 14.94 3.60 6.40
N ALA A 247 15.31 2.46 5.81
CA ALA A 247 16.46 2.39 4.90
C ALA A 247 16.31 3.34 3.71
N ALA A 248 15.12 3.42 3.10
CA ALA A 248 14.85 4.33 2.00
C ALA A 248 15.07 5.80 2.38
N VAL A 249 14.60 6.23 3.56
CA VAL A 249 14.77 7.62 4.02
C VAL A 249 16.21 7.91 4.45
N LEU A 250 16.90 6.94 5.06
CA LEU A 250 18.30 7.08 5.44
C LEU A 250 19.21 7.20 4.22
N LEU A 251 18.91 6.48 3.12
CA LEU A 251 19.70 6.55 1.90
C LEU A 251 19.72 7.96 1.29
N SER A 252 18.64 8.73 1.47
CA SER A 252 18.59 10.13 1.01
C SER A 252 19.31 11.10 1.96
N GLN A 253 19.80 10.65 3.12
CA GLN A 253 20.55 11.49 4.05
C GLN A 253 22.05 11.48 3.70
N PRO A 254 22.76 12.61 3.86
CA PRO A 254 24.21 12.64 3.72
C PRO A 254 24.89 11.60 4.61
N GLY A 255 25.70 10.71 4.01
CA GLY A 255 26.40 9.65 4.74
C GLY A 255 25.52 8.51 5.25
N GLY A 256 24.23 8.46 4.90
CA GLY A 256 23.28 7.47 5.40
C GLY A 256 23.33 6.09 4.73
N ALA A 257 24.13 5.91 3.68
CA ALA A 257 24.16 4.67 2.87
C ALA A 257 24.50 3.40 3.68
N GLU A 258 25.46 3.47 4.60
CA GLU A 258 25.85 2.33 5.45
C GLU A 258 24.71 1.92 6.40
N ALA A 259 24.04 2.90 7.00
CA ALA A 259 22.90 2.66 7.86
C ALA A 259 21.71 2.09 7.07
N ALA A 260 21.44 2.64 5.88
CA ALA A 260 20.43 2.14 4.97
C ALA A 260 20.68 0.67 4.59
N ALA A 261 21.90 0.33 4.19
CA ALA A 261 22.29 -1.04 3.84
C ALA A 261 22.08 -2.00 5.02
N ARG A 262 22.44 -1.61 6.25
CA ARG A 262 22.22 -2.44 7.46
C ARG A 262 20.73 -2.70 7.71
N HIS A 263 19.88 -1.68 7.65
CA HIS A 263 18.44 -1.83 7.89
C HIS A 263 17.76 -2.62 6.76
N ALA A 264 18.09 -2.36 5.51
CA ALA A 264 17.57 -3.10 4.36
C ALA A 264 17.99 -4.58 4.40
N ARG A 265 19.24 -4.87 4.78
CA ARG A 265 19.72 -6.24 4.98
C ARG A 265 18.92 -6.97 6.06
N ARG A 266 18.67 -6.31 7.21
CA ARG A 266 17.84 -6.90 8.27
C ARG A 266 16.41 -7.18 7.79
N ALA A 267 15.83 -6.29 6.98
CA ALA A 267 14.47 -6.50 6.45
C ALA A 267 14.39 -7.80 5.63
N VAL A 268 15.36 -8.03 4.74
CA VAL A 268 15.38 -9.21 3.86
C VAL A 268 15.88 -10.50 4.55
N GLU A 269 16.57 -10.38 5.68
CA GLU A 269 16.87 -11.51 6.55
C GLU A 269 15.62 -12.03 7.27
N ILE A 270 14.71 -11.14 7.66
CA ILE A 270 13.43 -11.49 8.29
C ILE A 270 12.44 -12.02 7.25
N ASP A 271 12.32 -11.32 6.12
CA ASP A 271 11.48 -11.73 5.00
C ASP A 271 12.27 -11.75 3.68
N PRO A 272 12.78 -12.92 3.26
CA PRO A 272 13.53 -13.07 2.01
C PRO A 272 12.72 -12.72 0.75
N ASN A 273 11.39 -12.65 0.81
CA ASN A 273 10.54 -12.26 -0.32
C ASN A 273 10.18 -10.75 -0.30
N HIS A 274 10.78 -9.97 0.60
CA HIS A 274 10.52 -8.54 0.73
C HIS A 274 11.16 -7.72 -0.40
N ALA A 275 10.44 -7.52 -1.49
CA ALA A 275 10.95 -6.88 -2.71
C ALA A 275 11.49 -5.45 -2.48
N ASP A 276 10.78 -4.62 -1.71
CA ASP A 276 11.21 -3.25 -1.37
C ASP A 276 12.52 -3.25 -0.55
N GLY A 277 12.68 -4.21 0.36
CA GLY A 277 13.93 -4.38 1.13
C GLY A 277 15.11 -4.71 0.24
N TRP A 278 14.96 -5.66 -0.68
CA TRP A 278 16.00 -5.99 -1.66
C TRP A 278 16.33 -4.82 -2.58
N ASN A 279 15.32 -4.08 -3.05
CA ASN A 279 15.50 -2.89 -3.86
C ASN A 279 16.27 -1.79 -3.11
N ASN A 280 15.92 -1.53 -1.86
CA ASN A 280 16.60 -0.53 -1.04
C ASN A 280 18.03 -0.95 -0.68
N LEU A 281 18.26 -2.26 -0.51
CA LEU A 281 19.60 -2.82 -0.33
C LEU A 281 20.45 -2.64 -1.60
N CYS A 282 19.89 -2.90 -2.80
CA CYS A 282 20.54 -2.65 -4.08
C CYS A 282 21.00 -1.19 -4.18
N ALA A 283 20.09 -0.23 -3.96
CA ALA A 283 20.41 1.19 -4.05
C ALA A 283 21.45 1.64 -3.01
N ALA A 284 21.37 1.12 -1.78
CA ALA A 284 22.34 1.43 -0.74
C ALA A 284 23.74 0.87 -1.05
N LEU A 285 23.83 -0.37 -1.52
CA LEU A 285 25.10 -1.00 -1.91
C LEU A 285 25.73 -0.34 -3.13
N GLN A 286 24.91 0.08 -4.10
CA GLN A 286 25.37 0.86 -5.25
C GLN A 286 26.02 2.18 -4.78
N SER A 287 25.37 2.92 -3.88
CA SER A 287 25.90 4.16 -3.28
C SER A 287 27.23 3.94 -2.53
N LEU A 288 27.43 2.75 -1.97
CA LEU A 288 28.68 2.34 -1.31
C LEU A 288 29.75 1.80 -2.28
N GLY A 289 29.46 1.73 -3.59
CA GLY A 289 30.36 1.14 -4.59
C GLY A 289 30.51 -0.39 -4.51
N ARG A 290 29.65 -1.07 -3.74
CA ARG A 290 29.63 -2.54 -3.60
C ARG A 290 28.79 -3.16 -4.71
N LEU A 291 29.25 -2.98 -5.95
CA LEU A 291 28.42 -3.16 -7.15
C LEU A 291 27.96 -4.60 -7.39
N ASP A 292 28.81 -5.60 -7.11
CA ASP A 292 28.43 -7.02 -7.26
C ASP A 292 27.27 -7.40 -6.32
N GLU A 293 27.37 -6.99 -5.06
CA GLU A 293 26.30 -7.22 -4.08
C GLU A 293 25.03 -6.41 -4.41
N ALA A 294 25.20 -5.21 -4.98
CA ALA A 294 24.07 -4.40 -5.44
C ALA A 294 23.30 -5.10 -6.55
N ALA A 295 23.99 -5.61 -7.57
CA ALA A 295 23.38 -6.35 -8.68
C ALA A 295 22.64 -7.61 -8.18
N ASP A 296 23.25 -8.37 -7.26
CA ASP A 296 22.61 -9.54 -6.64
C ASP A 296 21.33 -9.14 -5.88
N ALA A 297 21.36 -8.05 -5.10
CA ALA A 297 20.19 -7.55 -4.40
C ALA A 297 19.08 -7.10 -5.38
N GLY A 298 19.44 -6.41 -6.46
CA GLY A 298 18.50 -6.02 -7.52
C GLY A 298 17.83 -7.23 -8.19
N GLN A 299 18.59 -8.28 -8.49
CA GLN A 299 18.06 -9.52 -9.07
C GLN A 299 17.09 -10.23 -8.11
N ARG A 300 17.36 -10.21 -6.79
CA ARG A 300 16.45 -10.76 -5.78
C ARG A 300 15.17 -9.94 -5.64
N ALA A 301 15.26 -8.60 -5.72
CA ALA A 301 14.07 -7.73 -5.73
C ALA A 301 13.14 -8.07 -6.89
N ILE A 302 13.69 -8.26 -8.09
CA ILE A 302 12.95 -8.66 -9.29
C ILE A 302 12.39 -10.08 -9.18
N SER A 303 13.14 -11.00 -8.57
CA SER A 303 12.67 -12.38 -8.35
C SER A 303 11.47 -12.42 -7.41
N ALA A 304 11.47 -11.58 -6.36
CA ALA A 304 10.35 -11.44 -5.44
C ALA A 304 9.14 -10.73 -6.08
N LYS A 305 9.39 -9.73 -6.94
CA LYS A 305 8.34 -8.97 -7.64
C LYS A 305 8.76 -8.63 -9.08
N PRO A 306 8.45 -9.49 -10.07
CA PRO A 306 8.89 -9.30 -11.46
C PRO A 306 8.39 -8.02 -12.12
N GLY A 307 7.22 -7.51 -11.70
CA GLY A 307 6.63 -6.26 -12.17
C GLY A 307 7.14 -4.99 -11.48
N PHE A 308 8.24 -5.06 -10.73
CA PHE A 308 8.75 -3.92 -9.96
C PHE A 308 9.67 -3.02 -10.80
N ALA A 309 9.09 -2.05 -11.52
CA ALA A 309 9.83 -1.15 -12.42
C ALA A 309 11.02 -0.45 -11.74
N LEU A 310 10.87 -0.01 -10.49
CA LEU A 310 11.95 0.60 -9.70
C LEU A 310 13.15 -0.34 -9.48
N ALA A 311 12.90 -1.62 -9.21
CA ALA A 311 13.97 -2.60 -9.03
C ALA A 311 14.72 -2.89 -10.33
N TRP A 312 14.01 -2.92 -11.47
CA TRP A 312 14.64 -3.01 -12.78
C TRP A 312 15.53 -1.79 -13.07
N ASN A 313 15.05 -0.58 -12.78
CA ASN A 313 15.85 0.63 -12.89
C ASN A 313 17.12 0.57 -12.02
N ASN A 314 16.98 0.20 -10.74
CA ASN A 314 18.10 0.19 -9.81
C ASN A 314 19.13 -0.90 -10.13
N LEU A 315 18.68 -2.08 -10.59
CA LEU A 315 19.58 -3.10 -11.14
C LEU A 315 20.32 -2.57 -12.38
N GLY A 316 19.60 -1.91 -13.29
CA GLY A 316 20.21 -1.29 -14.47
C GLY A 316 21.32 -0.30 -14.11
N SER A 317 21.09 0.54 -13.09
CA SER A 317 22.11 1.48 -12.61
C SER A 317 23.31 0.81 -11.97
N ALA A 318 23.11 -0.24 -11.15
CA ALA A 318 24.22 -1.03 -10.62
C ALA A 318 25.04 -1.71 -11.73
N LEU A 319 24.39 -2.26 -12.75
CA LEU A 319 25.05 -2.88 -13.92
C LEU A 319 25.79 -1.86 -14.78
N GLN A 320 25.22 -0.66 -14.95
CA GLN A 320 25.87 0.43 -15.67
C GLN A 320 27.17 0.85 -14.95
N ASP A 321 27.14 0.97 -13.63
CA ASP A 321 28.32 1.29 -12.82
C ASP A 321 29.39 0.19 -12.87
N GLN A 322 29.00 -1.07 -13.12
CA GLN A 322 29.92 -2.18 -13.42
C GLN A 322 30.48 -2.15 -14.86
N GLY A 323 30.01 -1.24 -15.71
CA GLY A 323 30.34 -1.20 -17.14
C GLY A 323 29.60 -2.22 -18.00
N ARG A 324 28.59 -2.92 -17.46
CA ARG A 324 27.77 -3.92 -18.17
C ARG A 324 26.62 -3.26 -18.92
N ILE A 325 26.95 -2.38 -19.86
CA ILE A 325 26.01 -1.47 -20.52
C ILE A 325 24.85 -2.19 -21.21
N ASN A 326 25.10 -3.29 -21.93
CA ASN A 326 24.02 -4.02 -22.62
C ASN A 326 22.95 -4.55 -21.64
N GLU A 327 23.38 -5.09 -20.51
CA GLU A 327 22.46 -5.64 -19.50
C GLU A 327 21.72 -4.52 -18.76
N ALA A 328 22.38 -3.37 -18.53
CA ALA A 328 21.75 -2.18 -18.00
C ALA A 328 20.63 -1.66 -18.93
N LEU A 329 20.89 -1.59 -20.24
CA LEU A 329 19.90 -1.19 -21.25
C LEU A 329 18.67 -2.09 -21.24
N ASP A 330 18.86 -3.41 -21.13
CA ASP A 330 17.74 -4.35 -21.04
C ASP A 330 16.91 -4.11 -19.77
N CYS A 331 17.57 -3.86 -18.64
CA CYS A 331 16.90 -3.51 -17.39
C CYS A 331 16.08 -2.21 -17.52
N TYR A 332 16.66 -1.14 -18.08
CA TYR A 332 15.94 0.12 -18.26
C TYR A 332 14.76 0.00 -19.22
N ARG A 333 14.91 -0.73 -20.34
CA ARG A 333 13.79 -1.02 -21.25
C ARG A 333 12.67 -1.78 -20.54
N ARG A 334 13.00 -2.73 -19.65
CA ARG A 334 12.00 -3.43 -18.84
C ARG A 334 11.31 -2.50 -17.85
N ALA A 335 12.04 -1.62 -17.18
CA ALA A 335 11.46 -0.62 -16.29
C ALA A 335 10.45 0.29 -17.03
N VAL A 336 10.84 0.82 -18.21
CA VAL A 336 9.98 1.66 -19.06
C VAL A 336 8.77 0.88 -19.61
N ALA A 337 8.93 -0.40 -19.95
CA ALA A 337 7.82 -1.23 -20.42
C ALA A 337 6.80 -1.53 -19.30
N LEU A 338 7.26 -1.68 -18.05
CA LEU A 338 6.41 -1.91 -16.89
C LEU A 338 5.71 -0.64 -16.42
N ASP A 339 6.39 0.50 -16.49
CA ASP A 339 5.85 1.82 -16.18
C ASP A 339 6.25 2.84 -17.26
N PRO A 340 5.41 3.02 -18.29
CA PRO A 340 5.68 3.96 -19.37
C PRO A 340 5.77 5.44 -18.93
N ALA A 341 5.27 5.78 -17.74
CA ALA A 341 5.36 7.13 -17.17
C ALA A 341 6.62 7.35 -16.33
N TYR A 342 7.48 6.32 -16.17
CA TYR A 342 8.68 6.40 -15.35
C TYR A 342 9.82 7.15 -16.05
N ALA A 343 9.73 8.48 -16.08
CA ALA A 343 10.67 9.36 -16.78
C ALA A 343 12.14 9.14 -16.38
N ALA A 344 12.43 8.87 -15.10
CA ALA A 344 13.80 8.64 -14.63
C ALA A 344 14.43 7.37 -15.23
N ALA A 345 13.67 6.27 -15.33
CA ALA A 345 14.17 5.05 -15.97
C ALA A 345 14.40 5.26 -17.48
N HIS A 346 13.53 6.04 -18.13
CA HIS A 346 13.71 6.40 -19.53
C HIS A 346 14.93 7.33 -19.73
N SER A 347 15.17 8.28 -18.82
CA SER A 347 16.40 9.10 -18.83
C SER A 347 17.66 8.26 -18.63
N ASN A 348 17.63 7.27 -17.74
CA ASN A 348 18.77 6.36 -17.54
C ASN A 348 19.05 5.51 -18.78
N LEU A 349 17.99 5.06 -19.48
CA LEU A 349 18.13 4.42 -20.80
C LEU A 349 18.86 5.34 -21.78
N LEU A 350 18.41 6.59 -21.92
CA LEU A 350 19.03 7.56 -22.83
C LEU A 350 20.50 7.84 -22.48
N PHE A 351 20.80 8.01 -21.20
CA PHE A 351 22.16 8.17 -20.73
C PHE A 351 23.03 6.95 -21.11
N ALA A 352 22.56 5.74 -20.83
CA ALA A 352 23.26 4.49 -21.14
C ALA A 352 23.52 4.28 -22.64
N LEU A 353 22.61 4.72 -23.52
CA LEU A 353 22.77 4.58 -24.98
C LEU A 353 24.01 5.29 -25.52
N ASN A 354 24.47 6.36 -24.87
CA ASN A 354 25.69 7.08 -25.26
C ASN A 354 26.98 6.24 -25.09
N PHE A 355 26.90 5.16 -24.30
CA PHE A 355 28.02 4.25 -24.07
C PHE A 355 27.95 2.96 -24.89
N LEU A 356 26.93 2.81 -25.75
CA LEU A 356 26.77 1.62 -26.59
C LEU A 356 27.58 1.74 -27.89
N PRO A 357 28.61 0.91 -28.12
CA PRO A 357 29.40 0.99 -29.34
C PRO A 357 28.58 0.61 -30.58
N GLY A 358 28.73 1.38 -31.66
CA GLY A 358 28.12 1.07 -32.96
C GLY A 358 26.63 1.41 -33.08
N LEU A 359 26.05 2.08 -32.08
CA LEU A 359 24.70 2.60 -32.19
C LEU A 359 24.67 3.84 -33.10
N ASP A 360 23.74 3.84 -34.06
CA ASP A 360 23.53 4.97 -34.96
C ASP A 360 22.98 6.18 -34.20
N GLY A 361 23.54 7.37 -34.45
CA GLY A 361 23.05 8.63 -33.88
C GLY A 361 21.58 8.91 -34.22
N ALA A 362 21.08 8.42 -35.36
CA ALA A 362 19.65 8.50 -35.68
C ALA A 362 18.78 7.68 -34.72
N ALA A 363 19.27 6.52 -34.26
CA ALA A 363 18.56 5.69 -33.28
C ALA A 363 18.56 6.35 -31.90
N VAL A 364 19.70 6.92 -31.48
CA VAL A 364 19.78 7.70 -30.22
C VAL A 364 18.81 8.87 -30.25
N LEU A 365 18.78 9.64 -31.35
CA LEU A 365 17.85 10.77 -31.51
C LEU A 365 16.38 10.33 -31.50
N ALA A 366 16.06 9.18 -32.10
CA ALA A 366 14.70 8.65 -32.09
C ALA A 366 14.22 8.36 -30.67
N GLU A 367 15.07 7.76 -29.82
CA GLU A 367 14.72 7.48 -28.42
C GLU A 367 14.54 8.78 -27.62
N HIS A 368 15.39 9.79 -27.82
CA HIS A 368 15.24 11.09 -27.14
C HIS A 368 13.91 11.79 -27.52
N ARG A 369 13.49 11.66 -28.79
CA ARG A 369 12.19 12.19 -29.24
C ARG A 369 11.03 11.46 -28.60
N ASP A 370 11.12 10.14 -28.46
CA ASP A 370 10.11 9.34 -27.78
C ASP A 370 10.03 9.70 -26.28
N TRP A 371 11.17 9.93 -25.61
CA TRP A 371 11.19 10.45 -24.24
C TRP A 371 10.46 11.78 -24.12
N ALA A 372 10.76 12.74 -25.00
CA ALA A 372 10.10 14.04 -25.01
C ALA A 372 8.59 13.87 -25.21
N GLN A 373 8.18 13.08 -26.20
CA GLN A 373 6.76 12.85 -26.48
C GLN A 373 5.99 12.22 -25.30
N ARG A 374 6.63 11.35 -24.52
CA ARG A 374 5.98 10.67 -23.39
C ARG A 374 5.98 11.49 -22.10
N HIS A 375 7.07 12.20 -21.84
CA HIS A 375 7.37 12.75 -20.51
C HIS A 375 7.27 14.26 -20.44
N THR A 376 7.21 14.96 -21.57
CA THR A 376 6.97 16.41 -21.58
C THR A 376 5.57 16.72 -22.10
N ALA A 377 4.81 17.48 -21.31
CA ALA A 377 3.58 18.09 -21.78
C ALA A 377 3.96 19.34 -22.58
N LEU A 378 4.29 19.16 -23.87
CA LEU A 378 4.50 20.28 -24.79
C LEU A 378 3.16 20.99 -25.04
N ALA A 379 2.66 21.74 -24.07
CA ALA A 379 1.80 22.87 -24.39
C ALA A 379 2.71 23.88 -25.09
N PRO A 380 2.49 24.19 -26.37
CA PRO A 380 3.30 25.19 -27.05
C PRO A 380 3.08 26.51 -26.30
N LEU A 381 4.08 26.95 -25.53
CA LEU A 381 4.15 28.34 -25.11
C LEU A 381 4.20 29.15 -26.40
N ALA A 382 3.13 29.91 -26.68
CA ALA A 382 3.00 30.68 -27.91
C ALA A 382 4.26 31.53 -28.15
N PRO A 383 4.75 31.67 -29.38
CA PRO A 383 5.97 32.45 -29.63
C PRO A 383 5.68 33.94 -29.41
N PRO A 384 6.73 34.70 -29.07
CA PRO A 384 7.41 35.33 -30.20
C PRO A 384 8.85 34.86 -30.30
N LEU A 385 9.17 34.30 -31.47
CA LEU A 385 10.53 34.34 -32.00
C LEU A 385 10.88 35.81 -32.15
N ILE A 386 11.67 36.36 -31.23
CA ILE A 386 12.45 37.56 -31.57
C ILE A 386 13.34 37.09 -32.73
N PRO A 387 13.21 37.65 -33.95
CA PRO A 387 14.05 37.23 -35.05
C PRO A 387 15.51 37.40 -34.65
N LEU A 388 16.30 36.31 -34.71
CA LEU A 388 17.75 36.41 -34.64
C LEU A 388 18.21 37.38 -35.73
N GLY A 389 18.65 38.58 -35.33
CA GLY A 389 19.18 39.61 -36.24
C GLY A 389 18.38 40.91 -36.39
N GLY A 390 17.36 41.19 -35.56
CA GLY A 390 16.59 42.45 -35.63
C GLY A 390 17.23 43.66 -34.91
N ASP A 391 18.18 43.44 -34.00
CA ASP A 391 18.36 44.33 -32.85
C ASP A 391 19.63 45.21 -32.93
N GLY A 392 20.10 45.54 -34.13
CA GLY A 392 21.09 46.61 -34.33
C GLY A 392 22.48 46.39 -33.70
N GLY A 393 22.92 45.13 -33.51
CA GLY A 393 24.27 44.80 -33.02
C GLY A 393 24.41 44.71 -31.50
N ARG A 394 23.32 44.50 -30.74
CA ARG A 394 23.41 44.18 -29.31
C ARG A 394 24.16 42.85 -29.09
N PRO A 395 24.84 42.68 -27.94
CA PRO A 395 25.39 41.38 -27.55
C PRO A 395 24.32 40.27 -27.53
N LEU A 396 24.71 39.07 -27.96
CA LEU A 396 23.87 37.87 -27.90
C LEU A 396 23.71 37.43 -26.45
N ARG A 397 22.47 37.16 -26.03
CA ARG A 397 22.15 36.66 -24.70
C ARG A 397 22.15 35.14 -24.71
N ILE A 398 23.08 34.55 -23.97
CA ILE A 398 23.25 33.10 -23.85
C ILE A 398 22.87 32.70 -22.44
N GLY A 399 21.85 31.85 -22.30
CA GLY A 399 21.41 31.27 -21.05
C GLY A 399 21.95 29.85 -20.87
N TYR A 400 22.57 29.58 -19.73
CA TYR A 400 23.03 28.27 -19.31
C TYR A 400 22.16 27.76 -18.16
N VAL A 401 21.52 26.61 -18.33
CA VAL A 401 20.65 26.00 -17.31
C VAL A 401 21.34 24.79 -16.72
N SER A 402 21.50 24.74 -15.40
CA SER A 402 22.11 23.57 -14.75
C SER A 402 21.76 23.45 -13.26
N PRO A 403 21.51 22.23 -12.76
CA PRO A 403 21.55 21.93 -11.33
C PRO A 403 22.99 21.79 -10.80
N ASP A 404 23.97 21.71 -11.71
CA ASP A 404 25.34 21.31 -11.41
C ASP A 404 26.34 22.47 -11.41
N PHE A 405 25.87 23.70 -11.22
CA PHE A 405 26.74 24.84 -10.88
C PHE A 405 27.27 24.74 -9.43
N ARG A 406 27.96 23.65 -9.13
CA ARG A 406 28.57 23.25 -7.86
C ARG A 406 29.80 22.39 -8.17
N ASN A 407 30.46 21.81 -7.17
CA ASN A 407 31.56 20.87 -7.38
C ASN A 407 31.07 19.59 -8.10
N HIS A 408 31.04 19.66 -9.43
CA HIS A 408 30.55 18.64 -10.33
C HIS A 408 31.28 18.77 -11.67
N ALA A 409 31.40 17.68 -12.45
CA ALA A 409 32.13 17.69 -13.72
C ALA A 409 31.67 18.81 -14.68
N VAL A 410 30.37 19.12 -14.73
CA VAL A 410 29.80 20.21 -15.53
C VAL A 410 30.48 21.56 -15.24
N ALA A 411 30.75 21.86 -13.96
CA ALA A 411 31.41 23.11 -13.57
C ALA A 411 32.79 23.27 -14.23
N TRP A 412 33.51 22.17 -14.44
CA TRP A 412 34.87 22.17 -14.98
C TRP A 412 34.87 22.52 -16.48
N PHE A 413 33.76 22.23 -17.17
CA PHE A 413 33.58 22.59 -18.57
C PHE A 413 33.05 24.01 -18.75
N ILE A 414 32.13 24.46 -17.89
CA ILE A 414 31.49 25.77 -18.06
C ILE A 414 32.28 26.92 -17.45
N GLU A 415 33.09 26.68 -16.42
CA GLU A 415 33.88 27.74 -15.78
C GLU A 415 34.82 28.47 -16.76
N PRO A 416 35.64 27.78 -17.58
CA PRO A 416 36.47 28.46 -18.57
C PRO A 416 35.66 29.22 -19.63
N VAL A 417 34.45 28.75 -19.95
CA VAL A 417 33.54 29.44 -20.88
C VAL A 417 33.08 30.77 -20.29
N LEU A 418 32.65 30.78 -19.02
CA LEU A 418 32.22 32.01 -18.35
C LEU A 418 33.37 33.00 -18.16
N GLU A 419 34.58 32.51 -17.84
CA GLU A 419 35.77 33.36 -17.68
C GLU A 419 36.19 34.07 -18.98
N HIS A 420 36.01 33.42 -20.12
CA HIS A 420 36.57 33.87 -21.40
C HIS A 420 35.53 34.34 -22.41
N HIS A 421 34.25 34.42 -22.03
CA HIS A 421 33.23 35.04 -22.85
C HIS A 421 33.58 36.50 -23.15
N ASP A 422 33.48 36.90 -24.42
CA ASP A 422 33.67 38.29 -24.82
C ASP A 422 32.44 39.13 -24.45
N PRO A 423 32.52 40.02 -23.44
CA PRO A 423 31.38 40.80 -23.00
C PRO A 423 30.89 41.83 -24.03
N ALA A 424 31.70 42.14 -25.06
CA ALA A 424 31.29 43.02 -26.15
C ALA A 424 30.29 42.35 -27.10
N ASN A 425 30.36 41.01 -27.21
CA ASN A 425 29.55 40.23 -28.15
C ASN A 425 28.54 39.32 -27.45
N PHE A 426 28.74 38.98 -26.18
CA PHE A 426 27.89 38.03 -25.44
C PHE A 426 27.53 38.51 -24.04
N GLN A 427 26.27 38.34 -23.66
CA GLN A 427 25.75 38.47 -22.30
C GLN A 427 25.37 37.09 -21.77
N THR A 428 26.00 36.64 -20.68
CA THR A 428 25.74 35.32 -20.11
C THR A 428 24.73 35.36 -18.98
N PHE A 429 23.80 34.42 -18.97
CA PHE A 429 22.85 34.17 -17.89
C PHE A 429 23.03 32.74 -17.38
N CYS A 430 23.20 32.56 -16.08
CA CYS A 430 23.23 31.25 -15.44
C CYS A 430 21.93 31.04 -14.65
N TYR A 431 21.12 30.08 -15.07
CA TYR A 431 19.90 29.64 -14.39
C TYR A 431 20.23 28.42 -13.53
N ALA A 432 20.48 28.67 -12.26
CA ALA A 432 21.02 27.70 -11.32
C ALA A 432 19.92 26.99 -10.53
N ALA A 433 19.81 25.67 -10.71
CA ALA A 433 18.93 24.79 -9.94
C ALA A 433 19.71 24.03 -8.84
N VAL A 434 20.63 24.73 -8.17
CA VAL A 434 21.62 24.10 -7.27
C VAL A 434 21.00 23.82 -5.89
N ALA A 435 20.75 22.55 -5.59
CA ALA A 435 20.15 22.15 -4.31
C ALA A 435 21.07 22.36 -3.09
N ALA A 436 22.38 22.18 -3.27
CA ALA A 436 23.39 22.34 -2.22
C ALA A 436 24.57 23.17 -2.75
N PRO A 437 24.50 24.50 -2.61
CA PRO A 437 25.57 25.40 -3.05
C PRO A 437 26.89 25.16 -2.31
N ASP A 438 28.00 25.33 -3.01
CA ASP A 438 29.35 25.21 -2.45
C ASP A 438 30.30 26.32 -2.93
N ALA A 439 31.60 26.17 -2.65
CA ALA A 439 32.62 27.13 -3.07
C ALA A 439 32.71 27.29 -4.60
N THR A 440 32.42 26.23 -5.37
CA THR A 440 32.37 26.30 -6.83
C THR A 440 31.13 27.09 -7.28
N THR A 441 29.98 26.90 -6.63
CA THR A 441 28.80 27.74 -6.88
C THR A 441 29.09 29.22 -6.69
N ALA A 442 29.77 29.58 -5.58
CA ALA A 442 30.14 30.97 -5.31
C ALA A 442 31.09 31.54 -6.37
N ARG A 443 32.04 30.73 -6.84
CA ARG A 443 32.99 31.11 -7.91
C ARG A 443 32.28 31.34 -9.24
N LEU A 444 31.47 30.38 -9.69
CA LEU A 444 30.68 30.48 -10.93
C LEU A 444 29.72 31.69 -10.91
N ARG A 445 29.10 31.96 -9.76
CA ARG A 445 28.25 33.14 -9.58
C ARG A 445 29.00 34.46 -9.76
N GLY A 446 30.27 34.52 -9.38
CA GLY A 446 31.12 35.70 -9.61
C GLY A 446 31.55 35.89 -11.07
N LEU A 447 31.55 34.80 -11.86
CA LEU A 447 31.91 34.81 -13.28
C LEU A 447 30.71 35.04 -14.20
N ALA A 448 29.52 34.65 -13.76
CA ALA A 448 28.30 34.83 -14.54
C ALA A 448 27.93 36.31 -14.68
N GLY A 449 27.70 36.78 -15.91
CA GLY A 449 27.16 38.13 -16.16
C GLY A 449 25.82 38.37 -15.45
N HIS A 450 24.95 37.35 -15.44
CA HIS A 450 23.70 37.33 -14.69
C HIS A 450 23.49 35.97 -14.04
N TRP A 451 23.07 35.96 -12.77
CA TRP A 451 22.77 34.75 -12.02
C TRP A 451 21.31 34.74 -11.58
N ARG A 452 20.59 33.68 -11.95
CA ARG A 452 19.18 33.43 -11.61
C ARG A 452 19.09 32.14 -10.81
N ASP A 453 18.55 32.22 -9.59
CA ASP A 453 18.26 31.02 -8.81
C ASP A 453 16.87 30.50 -9.22
N ILE A 454 16.83 29.26 -9.70
CA ILE A 454 15.60 28.59 -10.16
C ILE A 454 15.29 27.32 -9.36
N ALA A 455 16.05 27.02 -8.28
CA ALA A 455 15.90 25.77 -7.53
C ALA A 455 14.51 25.60 -6.89
N GLY A 456 13.84 26.71 -6.56
CA GLY A 456 12.47 26.72 -6.00
C GLY A 456 11.36 26.99 -7.01
N LEU A 457 11.68 27.16 -8.30
CA LEU A 457 10.71 27.51 -9.34
C LEU A 457 10.25 26.27 -10.10
N SER A 458 8.97 26.23 -10.47
CA SER A 458 8.46 25.28 -11.46
C SER A 458 9.13 25.47 -12.82
N ASP A 459 9.03 24.46 -13.70
CA ASP A 459 9.51 24.54 -15.09
C ASP A 459 8.87 25.71 -15.84
N THR A 460 7.58 25.93 -15.65
CA THR A 460 6.85 27.06 -16.26
C THR A 460 7.36 28.41 -15.78
N GLU A 461 7.59 28.58 -14.47
CA GLU A 461 8.10 29.84 -13.92
C GLU A 461 9.53 30.13 -14.37
N ALA A 462 10.39 29.10 -14.38
CA ALA A 462 11.75 29.23 -14.89
C ALA A 462 11.77 29.56 -16.39
N ALA A 463 10.92 28.89 -17.20
CA ALA A 463 10.78 29.17 -18.62
C ALA A 463 10.27 30.60 -18.89
N GLN A 464 9.33 31.09 -18.08
CA GLN A 464 8.86 32.48 -18.19
C GLN A 464 9.98 33.47 -17.85
N MET A 465 10.75 33.23 -16.79
CA MET A 465 11.90 34.07 -16.45
C MET A 465 12.93 34.13 -17.59
N ILE A 466 13.21 33.00 -18.23
CA ILE A 466 14.11 32.93 -19.40
C ILE A 466 13.57 33.75 -20.58
N ARG A 467 12.25 33.75 -20.81
CA ARG A 467 11.62 34.58 -21.85
C ARG A 467 11.66 36.06 -21.52
N ASP A 468 11.45 36.43 -20.26
CA ASP A 468 11.51 37.82 -19.80
C ASP A 468 12.93 38.39 -19.91
N ASP A 469 13.95 37.54 -19.72
CA ASP A 469 15.35 37.86 -19.95
C ASP A 469 15.71 37.97 -21.46
N ALA A 470 14.79 37.58 -22.36
CA ALA A 470 14.95 37.60 -23.81
C ALA A 470 16.23 36.86 -24.28
N ILE A 471 16.43 35.65 -23.74
CA ILE A 471 17.56 34.78 -24.09
C ILE A 471 17.49 34.36 -25.56
N ASP A 472 18.56 34.61 -26.30
CA ASP A 472 18.67 34.27 -27.72
C ASP A 472 19.06 32.80 -27.93
N ILE A 473 19.96 32.29 -27.09
CA ILE A 473 20.44 30.90 -27.12
C ILE A 473 20.33 30.33 -25.70
N LEU A 474 19.52 29.30 -25.53
CA LEU A 474 19.41 28.57 -24.27
C LEU A 474 20.13 27.23 -24.39
N VAL A 475 21.03 26.96 -23.46
CA VAL A 475 21.87 25.77 -23.42
C VAL A 475 21.58 25.00 -22.14
N ASP A 476 21.13 23.76 -22.30
CA ASP A 476 21.07 22.79 -21.20
C ASP A 476 22.48 22.20 -20.98
N LEU A 477 22.91 22.17 -19.72
CA LEU A 477 24.20 21.59 -19.35
C LEU A 477 24.08 20.23 -18.65
N ALA A 478 22.85 19.77 -18.32
CA ALA A 478 22.63 18.54 -17.56
C ALA A 478 22.18 17.37 -18.44
N GLY A 479 21.31 17.60 -19.41
CA GLY A 479 20.69 16.54 -20.19
C GLY A 479 19.87 15.59 -19.29
N HIS A 480 20.10 14.30 -19.46
CA HIS A 480 19.43 13.23 -18.71
C HIS A 480 20.13 12.84 -17.40
N THR A 481 21.03 13.68 -16.87
CA THR A 481 21.65 13.46 -15.55
C THR A 481 20.73 13.90 -14.40
N ALA A 482 21.11 13.53 -13.17
CA ALA A 482 20.31 13.78 -11.98
C ALA A 482 20.02 15.28 -11.78
N GLY A 483 18.74 15.62 -11.59
CA GLY A 483 18.30 17.00 -11.36
C GLY A 483 18.18 17.86 -12.62
N GLY A 484 18.38 17.29 -13.82
CA GLY A 484 18.17 17.97 -15.09
C GLY A 484 16.73 18.52 -15.22
N ARG A 485 16.61 19.70 -15.85
CA ARG A 485 15.37 20.48 -15.97
C ARG A 485 14.87 20.54 -17.42
N LEU A 486 14.82 19.39 -18.11
CA LEU A 486 14.50 19.32 -19.55
C LEU A 486 13.11 19.85 -19.91
N GLY A 487 12.17 19.91 -18.94
CA GLY A 487 10.83 20.50 -19.15
C GLY A 487 10.82 22.02 -19.32
N ILE A 488 11.95 22.71 -19.11
CA ILE A 488 12.10 24.15 -19.37
C ILE A 488 12.15 24.47 -20.88
N PHE A 489 12.66 23.53 -21.67
CA PHE A 489 12.95 23.66 -23.11
C PHE A 489 11.76 23.21 -23.94
#